data_AF-A0A1E3L7A6-F1
#
_entry.id   AF-A0A1E3L7A6-F1
#
_cell.length_a   1.000
_cell.length_b   1.000
_cell.length_c   1.000
_cell.angle_alpha   90.00
_cell.angle_beta   90.00
_cell.angle_gamma   90.00
#
_symmetry.space_group_name_H-M   'P 1'
#
loop_
_entity.id
_entity.type
_entity.pdbx_description
1 polymer ?
#
loop_
_entity_poly.entity_id
_entity_poly.type
_entity_poly.pdbx_seq_one_letter_code
_entity_poly.pdbx_strand_id
1 'polypeptide(L)'
;MELCQWKQVNYDKSESEIQEGVLSFTDVELFVIEPFSFLINSSEILKTKIYPENRIIEIILLGEHDVGKVNIVAQDVYWEK
;
A
#
# COMPACT_ATOMS: atom_id res chain seq x y z
N MET A 1 -3.82 -9.65 6.85
CA MET A 1 -4.83 -8.61 6.58
C MET A 1 -4.74 -8.30 5.11
N GLU A 2 -5.82 -8.54 4.37
CA GLU A 2 -5.87 -8.24 2.95
C GLU A 2 -6.21 -6.76 2.80
N LEU A 3 -5.27 -5.98 2.29
CA LEU A 3 -5.51 -4.61 1.89
C LEU A 3 -5.76 -4.66 0.38
N CYS A 4 -7.01 -4.44 -0.05
CA CYS A 4 -7.41 -4.57 -1.44
C CYS A 4 -7.23 -3.25 -2.21
N GLN A 5 -7.00 -3.37 -3.53
CA GLN A 5 -7.08 -2.31 -4.55
C GLN A 5 -6.02 -1.21 -4.46
N TRP A 6 -4.80 -1.55 -4.85
CA TRP A 6 -3.69 -0.61 -4.94
C TRP A 6 -3.44 -0.20 -6.39
N LYS A 7 -3.03 1.05 -6.60
CA LYS A 7 -2.61 1.59 -7.91
C LYS A 7 -1.15 2.01 -7.83
N GLN A 8 -0.29 1.43 -8.67
CA GLN A 8 1.13 1.78 -8.78
C GLN A 8 1.43 2.26 -10.21
N VAL A 9 2.17 3.37 -10.35
CA VAL A 9 2.59 3.92 -11.65
C VAL A 9 3.70 3.02 -12.22
N ASN A 10 3.33 1.95 -12.92
CA ASN A 10 4.21 1.17 -13.78
C ASN A 10 3.84 1.48 -15.23
N TYR A 11 4.43 2.55 -15.78
CA TYR A 11 4.22 2.92 -17.18
C TYR A 11 4.98 1.96 -18.10
N ASP A 12 4.28 0.94 -18.61
CA ASP A 12 4.64 0.22 -19.84
C ASP A 12 3.74 0.73 -20.96
N LYS A 13 4.29 1.11 -22.12
CA LYS A 13 3.52 1.63 -23.27
C LYS A 13 2.47 0.64 -23.79
N SER A 14 2.55 -0.63 -23.38
CA SER A 14 1.64 -1.70 -23.78
C SER A 14 0.52 -2.00 -22.77
N GLU A 15 0.56 -1.42 -21.57
CA GLU A 15 -0.40 -1.67 -20.49
C GLU A 15 -1.06 -0.36 -20.01
N SER A 16 -2.22 -0.46 -19.34
CA SER A 16 -2.85 0.72 -18.72
C SER A 16 -1.90 1.34 -17.69
N GLU A 17 -1.80 2.68 -17.65
CA GLU A 17 -0.88 3.43 -16.75
C GLU A 17 -1.12 3.13 -15.26
N ILE A 18 -2.27 2.55 -14.94
CA ILE A 18 -2.72 2.17 -13.62
C ILE A 18 -3.08 0.68 -13.66
N GLN A 19 -2.44 -0.12 -12.81
CA GLN A 19 -2.77 -1.54 -12.60
C GLN A 19 -3.39 -1.71 -11.21
N GLU A 20 -4.56 -2.34 -11.16
CA GLU A 20 -5.16 -2.80 -9.92
C GLU A 20 -4.50 -4.11 -9.49
N GLY A 21 -4.27 -4.25 -8.19
CA GLY A 21 -3.78 -5.48 -7.60
C GLY A 21 -3.93 -5.49 -6.09
N VAL A 22 -3.51 -6.58 -5.48
CA VAL A 22 -3.58 -6.81 -4.03
C VAL A 22 -2.16 -6.87 -3.47
N LEU A 23 -1.88 -6.04 -2.46
CA LEU A 23 -0.68 -6.20 -1.63
C LEU A 23 -1.01 -7.08 -0.41
N SER A 24 -0.32 -8.20 -0.34
CA SER A 24 -0.43 -9.17 0.75
C SER A 24 0.82 -9.08 1.62
N PHE A 25 0.62 -8.96 2.93
CA PHE A 25 1.69 -8.90 3.93
C PHE A 25 1.60 -10.12 4.84
N THR A 26 2.73 -10.78 5.08
CA THR A 26 2.82 -11.96 5.95
C THR A 26 3.54 -11.63 7.26
N ASP A 27 3.17 -12.32 8.33
CA ASP A 27 3.72 -12.13 9.68
C ASP A 27 3.78 -10.66 10.11
N VAL A 28 2.62 -9.99 10.01
CA VAL A 28 2.49 -8.56 10.36
C VAL A 28 2.60 -8.37 11.87
N GLU A 29 3.66 -7.71 12.31
CA GLU A 29 3.91 -7.36 13.71
C GLU A 29 3.21 -6.05 14.10
N LEU A 30 3.10 -5.11 13.15
CA LEU A 30 2.49 -3.80 13.38
C LEU A 30 1.74 -3.33 12.14
N PHE A 31 0.56 -2.76 12.37
CA PHE A 31 -0.19 -2.02 11.37
C PHE A 31 -0.77 -0.75 12.00
N VAL A 32 -0.40 0.40 11.46
CA VAL A 32 -0.90 1.71 11.90
C VAL A 32 -1.33 2.51 10.69
N ILE A 33 -2.49 3.15 10.79
CA ILE A 33 -2.99 4.07 9.78
C ILE A 33 -3.34 5.44 10.38
N GLU A 34 -2.94 6.49 9.66
CA GLU A 34 -3.21 7.89 10.01
C GLU A 34 -3.83 8.62 8.79
N PRO A 35 -4.96 9.33 8.93
CA PRO A 35 -5.79 9.35 10.13
C PRO A 35 -6.44 7.98 10.38
N PHE A 36 -6.78 7.71 11.64
CA PHE A 36 -7.37 6.42 12.03
C PHE A 36 -8.73 6.15 11.36
N SER A 37 -9.39 7.20 10.87
CA SER A 37 -10.64 7.16 10.11
C SER A 37 -10.46 6.89 8.61
N PHE A 38 -9.23 6.75 8.13
CA PHE A 38 -8.97 6.54 6.70
C PHE A 38 -9.46 5.16 6.25
N LEU A 39 -10.18 5.13 5.13
CA LEU A 39 -10.73 3.90 4.55
C LEU A 39 -9.82 3.39 3.42
N ILE A 40 -9.35 2.14 3.56
CA ILE A 40 -8.49 1.45 2.59
C ILE A 40 -9.33 0.49 1.75
N ASN A 41 -10.27 1.03 0.98
CA ASN A 41 -11.16 0.23 0.12
C ASN A 41 -10.81 0.40 -1.37
N SER A 42 -10.42 1.60 -1.79
CA SER A 42 -10.02 1.95 -3.16
C SER A 42 -9.02 3.11 -3.11
N SER A 43 -7.79 2.83 -2.64
CA SER A 43 -6.78 3.86 -2.44
C SER A 43 -5.65 3.77 -3.47
N GLU A 44 -5.25 4.93 -4.00
CA GLU A 44 -4.09 5.02 -4.87
C GLU A 44 -2.80 5.11 -4.04
N ILE A 45 -1.77 4.34 -4.39
CA ILE A 45 -0.46 4.49 -3.75
C ILE A 45 0.23 5.69 -4.38
N LEU A 46 0.38 6.76 -3.60
CA LEU A 46 1.18 7.90 -4.01
C LEU A 46 2.67 7.64 -3.84
N LYS A 47 3.05 6.95 -2.75
CA LYS A 47 4.45 6.74 -2.40
C LYS A 47 4.62 5.54 -1.50
N THR A 48 5.69 4.79 -1.73
CA THR A 48 6.18 3.76 -0.81
C THR A 48 7.58 4.11 -0.33
N LYS A 49 7.88 3.77 0.92
CA LYS A 49 9.24 3.76 1.46
C LYS A 49 9.44 2.47 2.24
N ILE A 50 10.59 1.85 2.05
CA ILE A 50 10.96 0.62 2.74
C ILE A 50 12.16 0.96 3.62
N TYR A 51 12.05 0.63 4.91
CA TYR A 51 13.10 0.76 5.90
C TYR A 51 13.56 -0.66 6.30
N PRO A 52 14.53 -1.24 5.56
CA PRO A 52 14.86 -2.67 5.68
C PRO A 52 15.43 -3.03 7.05
N GLU A 53 16.14 -2.12 7.71
CA GLU A 53 16.71 -2.33 9.05
C GLU A 53 15.63 -2.61 10.11
N ASN A 54 14.44 -2.03 9.92
CA ASN A 54 13.32 -2.13 10.85
C ASN A 54 12.16 -2.97 10.29
N ARG A 55 12.29 -3.50 9.07
CA ARG A 55 11.21 -4.16 8.32
C ARG A 55 9.93 -3.32 8.22
N ILE A 56 10.08 -1.99 8.23
CA ILE A 56 8.94 -1.06 8.13
C ILE A 56 8.70 -0.72 6.66
N ILE A 57 7.44 -0.82 6.26
CA ILE A 57 6.93 -0.35 4.99
C ILE A 57 5.99 0.82 5.30
N GLU A 58 6.38 2.02 4.85
CA GLU A 58 5.53 3.21 4.90
C GLU A 58 4.88 3.41 3.53
N ILE A 59 3.56 3.57 3.50
CA ILE A 59 2.78 3.76 2.29
C ILE A 59 1.92 5.00 2.45
N ILE A 60 2.02 5.93 1.50
CA ILE A 60 1.13 7.07 1.38
C ILE A 60 0.03 6.70 0.39
N LEU A 61 -1.20 6.78 0.87
CA LEU A 61 -2.43 6.44 0.17
C LEU A 61 -3.21 7.72 -0.13
N LEU A 62 -3.78 7.79 -1.33
CA LEU A 62 -4.82 8.77 -1.68
C LEU A 62 -6.17 8.05 -1.70
N GLY A 63 -7.06 8.44 -0.79
CA GLY A 63 -8.46 8.06 -0.81
C GLY A 63 -9.30 9.08 -1.59
N GLU A 64 -10.61 8.87 -1.63
CA GLU A 64 -11.54 9.75 -2.35
C GLU A 64 -11.58 11.19 -1.80
N HIS A 65 -11.35 11.34 -0.49
CA HIS A 65 -11.51 12.61 0.22
C HIS A 65 -10.34 12.98 1.13
N ASP A 66 -9.35 12.08 1.30
CA ASP A 66 -8.27 12.28 2.26
C ASP A 66 -6.98 11.58 1.82
N VAL A 67 -5.87 11.90 2.49
CA VAL A 67 -4.57 11.25 2.32
C VAL A 67 -4.24 10.47 3.59
N GLY A 68 -3.99 9.18 3.42
CA GLY A 68 -3.65 8.25 4.48
C GLY A 68 -2.16 7.93 4.49
N LYS A 69 -1.57 7.76 5.66
CA LYS A 69 -0.25 7.15 5.85
C LYS A 69 -0.44 5.83 6.57
N VAL A 70 0.08 4.77 5.98
CA VAL A 70 0.10 3.43 6.54
C VAL A 70 1.53 3.06 6.88
N ASN A 71 1.75 2.58 8.10
CA ASN A 71 3.00 1.98 8.52
C ASN A 71 2.76 0.51 8.86
N ILE A 72 3.48 -0.37 8.19
CA ILE A 72 3.38 -1.81 8.35
C ILE A 72 4.75 -2.35 8.74
N VAL A 73 4.82 -3.17 9.78
CA VAL A 73 5.99 -4.03 10.05
C VAL A 73 5.58 -5.45 9.67
N ALA A 74 6.23 -6.02 8.67
CA ALA A 74 5.92 -7.34 8.15
C ALA A 74 7.20 -8.07 7.73
N GLN A 75 7.17 -9.39 7.69
CA GLN A 75 8.31 -10.19 7.26
C GLN A 75 8.45 -10.16 5.73
N ASP A 76 7.38 -10.47 5.01
CA ASP A 76 7.37 -10.48 3.54
C ASP A 76 6.15 -9.72 2.99
N VAL A 77 6.32 -9.13 1.80
CA VAL A 77 5.29 -8.42 1.04
C VAL A 77 5.22 -8.97 -0.38
N TYR A 78 3.99 -9.21 -0.86
CA TYR A 78 3.71 -9.77 -2.18
C TYR A 78 2.70 -8.91 -2.92
N TRP A 79 2.91 -8.75 -4.23
CA TRP A 79 1.95 -8.12 -5.14
C TRP A 79 1.29 -9.21 -5.98
N GLU A 80 -0.03 -9.33 -5.86
CA GLU A 80 -0.86 -10.18 -6.71
C GLU A 80 -1.59 -9.30 -7.74
N LYS A 81 -1.48 -9.66 -9.02
CA LYS A 81 -2.21 -9.05 -10.13
C LYS A 81 -3.61 -9.63 -10.26
#